data_AF-A0A0K2RBY9-F1
#
_entry.id   AF-A0A0K2RBY9-F1
#
_cell.length_a   1.000
_cell.length_b   1.000
_cell.length_c   1.000
_cell.angle_alpha   90.00
_cell.angle_beta   90.00
_cell.angle_gamma   90.00
#
_symmetry.space_group_name_H-M   'P 1'
#
loop_
_entity.id
_entity.type
_entity.pdbx_description
1 polymer ?
#
loop_
_entity_poly.entity_id
_entity_poly.type
_entity_poly.pdbx_seq_one_letter_code
_entity_poly.pdbx_strand_id
1 'polypeptide(L)'
;MPTLRIRIDEWVLPSHTQAARVAEGSLDLAIAWIENADVVRQNLVAELLMYERLQAVMPGAHHATRHDSVPAAELTVLVDVDEASWDSWNRYALAFAKASGASVTHIDDGGITGPAFFEHVAA
;
A
#
# COMPACT_ATOMS: atom_id res chain seq x y z
N MET A 1 23.40 21.35 23.47
CA MET A 1 22.32 20.77 22.64
C MET A 1 22.19 19.31 23.03
N PRO A 2 21.05 18.83 23.54
CA PRO A 2 20.87 17.41 23.76
C PRO A 2 21.02 16.67 22.42
N THR A 3 21.74 15.56 22.41
CA THR A 3 21.90 14.71 21.23
C THR A 3 20.61 13.93 21.00
N LEU A 4 19.89 14.25 19.93
CA LEU A 4 18.75 13.46 19.48
C LEU A 4 19.25 12.07 19.07
N ARG A 5 18.68 11.02 19.68
CA ARG A 5 18.94 9.63 19.28
C ARG A 5 17.72 9.10 18.57
N ILE A 6 17.87 8.79 17.29
CA ILE A 6 16.84 8.18 16.47
C ILE A 6 17.06 6.67 16.46
N ARG A 7 16.03 5.91 16.83
CA ARG A 7 16.00 4.46 16.65
C ARG A 7 15.02 4.17 15.52
N ILE A 8 15.52 3.55 14.45
CA ILE A 8 14.68 3.08 13.35
C ILE A 8 14.26 1.64 13.67
N ASP A 9 12.95 1.40 13.63
CA ASP A 9 12.40 0.05 13.69
C ASP A 9 12.30 -0.48 12.26
N GLU A 10 13.11 -1.50 11.95
CA GLU A 10 13.22 -2.09 10.60
C GLU A 10 12.14 -3.15 10.34
N TRP A 11 11.22 -3.39 11.29
CA TRP A 11 10.18 -4.39 11.10
C TRP A 11 9.17 -3.95 10.03
N VAL A 12 9.06 -4.77 8.99
CA VAL A 12 8.03 -4.66 7.95
C VAL A 12 6.69 -5.11 8.52
N LEU A 13 5.86 -4.14 8.92
CA LEU A 13 4.46 -4.32 9.31
C LEU A 13 3.57 -3.44 8.43
N PRO A 14 2.31 -3.81 8.20
CA PRO A 14 1.41 -3.02 7.40
C PRO A 14 1.08 -1.67 8.04
N SER A 15 0.67 -0.71 7.22
CA SER A 15 0.49 0.69 7.63
C SER A 15 -0.47 0.86 8.82
N HIS A 16 -1.60 0.13 8.84
CA HIS A 16 -2.56 0.18 9.96
C HIS A 16 -1.94 -0.29 11.28
N THR A 17 -1.08 -1.31 11.24
CA THR A 17 -0.37 -1.80 12.44
C THR A 17 0.66 -0.77 12.90
N GLN A 18 1.38 -0.12 12.00
CA GLN A 18 2.32 0.95 12.39
C GLN A 18 1.60 2.15 13.00
N ALA A 19 0.43 2.53 12.48
CA ALA A 19 -0.40 3.59 13.08
C ALA A 19 -0.88 3.22 14.49
N ALA A 20 -1.38 1.98 14.68
CA ALA A 20 -1.78 1.48 15.98
C ALA A 20 -0.62 1.51 16.99
N ARG A 21 0.59 1.14 16.55
CA ARG A 21 1.79 1.19 17.37
C ARG A 21 2.16 2.60 17.83
N VAL A 22 1.87 3.63 17.02
CA VAL A 22 2.01 5.03 17.45
C VAL A 22 0.94 5.40 18.47
N ALA A 23 -0.32 5.03 18.22
CA ALA A 23 -1.42 5.30 19.14
C ALA A 23 -1.22 4.64 20.52
N GLU A 24 -0.62 3.44 20.54
CA GLU A 24 -0.27 2.68 21.75
C GLU A 24 1.02 3.18 22.44
N GLY A 25 1.78 4.08 21.80
CA GLY A 25 3.03 4.62 22.34
C GLY A 25 4.23 3.67 22.24
N SER A 26 4.16 2.61 21.43
CA SER A 26 5.30 1.73 21.14
C SER A 26 6.23 2.31 20.05
N LEU A 27 5.73 3.27 19.27
CA LEU A 27 6.47 4.11 18.34
C LEU A 27 6.13 5.58 18.59
N ASP A 28 7.12 6.46 18.44
CA ASP A 28 6.88 7.91 18.52
C ASP A 28 6.34 8.47 17.18
N LEU A 29 6.67 7.83 16.06
CA LEU A 29 6.31 8.24 14.71
C LEU A 29 6.31 7.04 13.76
N ALA A 30 5.38 7.05 12.79
CA ALA A 30 5.35 6.11 11.67
C ALA A 30 5.16 6.86 10.35
N ILE A 31 5.81 6.37 9.29
CA ILE A 31 5.48 6.74 7.92
C ILE A 31 4.56 5.65 7.38
N ALA A 32 3.29 5.99 7.16
CA ALA A 32 2.25 5.03 6.85
C ALA A 32 1.18 5.64 5.95
N TRP A 33 0.52 4.80 5.16
CA TRP A 33 -0.74 5.17 4.52
C TRP A 33 -1.87 5.01 5.53
N ILE A 34 -2.65 6.06 5.76
CA ILE A 34 -3.75 6.06 6.72
C ILE A 34 -4.88 6.96 6.23
N GLU A 35 -6.12 6.53 6.44
CA GLU A 35 -7.29 7.35 6.14
C GLU A 35 -7.63 8.27 7.31
N ASN A 36 -8.22 9.44 7.01
CA ASN A 36 -8.60 10.41 8.03
C ASN A 36 -9.53 9.82 9.10
N ALA A 37 -10.38 8.85 8.74
CA ALA A 37 -11.25 8.16 9.69
C ALA A 37 -10.46 7.40 10.76
N ASP A 38 -9.33 6.78 10.39
CA ASP A 38 -8.45 6.06 11.31
C ASP A 38 -7.63 7.04 12.17
N VAL A 39 -7.17 8.15 11.59
CA VAL A 39 -6.47 9.22 12.33
C VAL A 39 -7.35 9.72 13.47
N VAL A 40 -8.62 10.05 13.19
CA VAL A 40 -9.58 10.48 14.20
C VAL A 40 -9.88 9.37 15.20
N ARG A 41 -10.13 8.14 14.74
CA ARG A 41 -10.46 7.00 15.61
C ARG A 41 -9.33 6.69 16.61
N GLN A 42 -8.08 6.81 16.17
CA GLN A 42 -6.89 6.49 16.97
C GLN A 42 -6.34 7.71 17.73
N ASN A 43 -7.00 8.87 17.64
CA ASN A 43 -6.54 10.12 18.24
C ASN A 43 -5.11 10.49 17.85
N LEU A 44 -4.79 10.33 16.56
CA LEU A 44 -3.50 10.64 15.97
C LEU A 44 -3.50 12.03 15.33
N VAL A 45 -2.30 12.57 15.11
CA VAL A 45 -2.06 13.68 14.19
C VAL A 45 -1.29 13.13 12.99
N ALA A 46 -1.78 13.42 11.78
CA ALA A 46 -1.15 12.97 10.55
C ALA A 46 -0.94 14.17 9.62
N GLU A 47 0.22 14.20 8.98
CA GLU A 47 0.61 15.21 8.00
C GLU A 47 0.99 14.52 6.69
N LEU A 48 0.60 15.10 5.55
CA LEU A 48 0.97 14.56 4.25
C LEU A 48 2.48 14.76 4.03
N LEU A 49 3.24 13.67 4.10
CA LEU A 49 4.67 13.71 3.82
C LEU A 49 4.95 13.82 2.31
N MET A 50 4.32 12.96 1.51
CA MET A 50 4.47 12.93 0.06
C MET A 50 3.30 12.19 -0.59
N TYR A 51 3.10 12.46 -1.87
CA TYR A 51 2.32 11.61 -2.76
C TYR A 51 3.24 11.14 -3.90
N GLU A 52 3.07 9.89 -4.32
CA GLU A 52 3.82 9.32 -5.44
C GLU A 52 2.88 8.95 -6.58
N ARG A 53 3.31 9.19 -7.82
CA ARG A 53 2.57 8.75 -8.99
C ARG A 53 2.90 7.28 -9.25
N LEU A 54 1.90 6.41 -9.24
CA LEU A 54 2.05 5.02 -9.65
C LEU A 54 2.46 4.94 -11.12
N GLN A 55 3.55 4.22 -11.39
CA GLN A 55 4.05 3.94 -12.73
C GLN A 55 3.78 2.47 -13.07
N ALA A 56 3.19 2.21 -14.24
CA ALA A 56 3.19 0.88 -14.82
C ALA A 56 4.57 0.63 -15.43
N VAL A 57 5.31 -0.34 -14.89
CA VAL A 57 6.67 -0.66 -15.33
C VAL A 57 6.73 -2.05 -15.93
N MET A 58 7.50 -2.21 -17.01
CA MET A 58 7.78 -3.49 -17.67
C MET A 58 9.26 -3.52 -18.07
N PRO A 59 9.94 -4.68 -18.01
CA PRO A 59 11.30 -4.78 -18.51
C PRO A 59 11.37 -4.35 -19.98
N GLY A 60 12.24 -3.40 -20.32
CA GLY A 60 12.26 -2.80 -21.66
C GLY A 60 12.54 -3.77 -22.82
N ALA A 61 13.10 -4.96 -22.53
CA ALA A 61 13.32 -6.02 -23.50
C ALA A 61 12.12 -6.97 -23.67
N HIS A 62 11.06 -6.83 -22.87
CA HIS A 62 9.88 -7.69 -22.95
C HIS A 62 9.09 -7.39 -24.23
N HIS A 63 8.67 -8.42 -24.96
CA HIS A 63 8.02 -8.26 -26.26
C HIS A 63 6.70 -7.47 -26.21
N ALA A 64 6.01 -7.45 -25.06
CA ALA A 64 4.78 -6.70 -24.84
C ALA A 64 5.02 -5.25 -24.34
N THR A 65 6.28 -4.80 -24.23
CA THR A 65 6.61 -3.46 -23.74
C THR A 65 5.93 -2.40 -24.60
N ARG A 66 5.24 -1.46 -23.93
CA ARG A 66 4.68 -0.25 -24.54
C ARG A 66 5.38 0.97 -23.96
N HIS A 67 5.52 2.01 -24.76
CA HIS A 67 6.13 3.28 -24.33
C HIS A 67 5.09 4.35 -23.97
N ASP A 68 3.81 4.01 -24.08
CA ASP A 68 2.69 4.88 -23.73
C ASP A 68 2.20 4.62 -22.30
N SER A 69 1.47 5.58 -21.74
CA SER A 69 0.82 5.42 -20.44
C SER A 69 -0.27 4.34 -20.48
N VAL A 70 -0.37 3.53 -19.41
CA VAL A 70 -1.47 2.58 -19.22
C VAL A 70 -2.68 3.29 -18.61
N PRO A 71 -3.87 3.25 -19.24
CA PRO A 71 -5.08 3.80 -18.64
C PRO A 71 -5.43 3.10 -17.33
N ALA A 72 -5.70 3.86 -16.27
CA ALA A 72 -5.99 3.29 -14.95
C ALA A 72 -7.21 2.34 -14.97
N ALA A 73 -8.21 2.61 -15.82
CA ALA A 73 -9.39 1.76 -15.99
C ALA A 73 -9.09 0.38 -16.59
N GLU A 74 -7.95 0.21 -17.28
CA GLU A 74 -7.52 -1.07 -17.86
C GLU A 74 -6.76 -1.93 -16.84
N LEU A 75 -6.53 -1.42 -15.63
CA LEU A 75 -5.83 -2.17 -14.60
C LEU A 75 -6.78 -3.13 -13.86
N THR A 76 -6.19 -4.17 -13.29
CA THR A 76 -6.80 -5.02 -12.27
C THR A 76 -6.02 -4.82 -10.98
N VAL A 77 -6.72 -4.54 -9.88
CA VAL A 77 -6.13 -4.52 -8.54
C VAL A 77 -6.47 -5.78 -7.78
N LEU A 78 -5.52 -6.28 -7.00
CA LEU A 78 -5.67 -7.44 -6.15
C LEU A 78 -6.09 -7.01 -4.74
N VAL A 79 -7.08 -7.70 -4.17
CA VAL A 79 -7.55 -7.53 -2.80
C VAL A 79 -7.46 -8.88 -2.10
N ASP A 80 -6.73 -8.93 -0.99
CA ASP A 80 -6.51 -10.17 -0.26
C ASP A 80 -7.53 -10.36 0.86
N VAL A 81 -7.95 -11.58 1.16
CA VAL A 81 -8.84 -11.86 2.31
C VAL A 81 -8.16 -11.70 3.67
N ASP A 82 -6.83 -11.75 3.74
CA ASP A 82 -6.06 -11.52 4.97
C ASP A 82 -5.96 -10.02 5.29
N GLU A 83 -7.00 -9.52 5.95
CA GLU A 83 -7.05 -8.14 6.43
C GLU A 83 -5.94 -7.81 7.45
N ALA A 84 -5.47 -8.79 8.22
CA ALA A 84 -4.43 -8.55 9.22
C ALA A 84 -3.09 -8.15 8.57
N SER A 85 -2.80 -8.69 7.38
CA SER A 85 -1.62 -8.33 6.61
C SER A 85 -1.89 -7.20 5.62
N TRP A 86 -3.11 -7.11 5.07
CA TRP A 86 -3.38 -6.30 3.87
C TRP A 86 -4.46 -5.24 4.00
N ASP A 87 -5.11 -5.01 5.15
CA ASP A 87 -6.24 -4.07 5.26
C ASP A 87 -5.97 -2.68 4.65
N SER A 88 -4.82 -2.09 4.96
CA SER A 88 -4.44 -0.77 4.40
C SER A 88 -4.30 -0.80 2.88
N TRP A 89 -3.72 -1.89 2.34
CA TRP A 89 -3.63 -2.08 0.90
C TRP A 89 -5.01 -2.30 0.29
N ASN A 90 -5.82 -3.18 0.86
CA ASN A 90 -7.15 -3.52 0.37
C ASN A 90 -8.04 -2.26 0.29
N ARG A 91 -8.04 -1.42 1.31
CA ARG A 91 -8.77 -0.14 1.30
C ARG A 91 -8.27 0.80 0.22
N TYR A 92 -6.95 0.94 0.08
CA TYR A 92 -6.36 1.72 -1.00
C TYR A 92 -6.76 1.18 -2.39
N ALA A 93 -6.63 -0.12 -2.62
CA ALA A 93 -6.94 -0.79 -3.87
C ALA A 93 -8.41 -0.63 -4.27
N LEU A 94 -9.32 -0.81 -3.32
CA LEU A 94 -10.76 -0.62 -3.54
C LEU A 94 -11.09 0.85 -3.85
N ALA A 95 -10.49 1.80 -3.13
CA ALA A 95 -10.66 3.22 -3.40
C ALA A 95 -10.11 3.60 -4.79
N PHE A 96 -8.94 3.06 -5.16
CA PHE A 96 -8.34 3.24 -6.48
C PHE A 96 -9.25 2.69 -7.59
N ALA A 97 -9.76 1.47 -7.45
CA ALA A 97 -10.63 0.86 -8.45
C ALA A 97 -11.94 1.63 -8.62
N LYS A 98 -12.54 2.07 -7.51
CA LYS A 98 -13.73 2.92 -7.55
C LYS A 98 -13.47 4.26 -8.27
N ALA A 99 -12.30 4.87 -8.06
CA ALA A 99 -11.98 6.17 -8.65
C ALA A 99 -11.56 6.07 -10.13
N SER A 100 -10.94 4.96 -10.53
CA SER A 100 -10.37 4.78 -11.88
C SER A 100 -11.25 3.96 -12.83
N GLY A 101 -12.17 3.15 -12.30
CA GLY A 101 -12.89 2.14 -13.07
C GLY A 101 -12.10 0.83 -13.28
N ALA A 102 -10.97 0.64 -12.59
CA ALA A 102 -10.20 -0.59 -12.64
C ALA A 102 -11.02 -1.80 -12.14
N SER A 103 -10.65 -2.99 -12.62
CA SER A 103 -11.23 -4.25 -12.15
C SER A 103 -10.65 -4.66 -10.80
N VAL A 104 -11.42 -5.42 -10.01
CA VAL A 104 -10.98 -5.95 -8.71
C VAL A 104 -10.98 -7.48 -8.77
N THR A 105 -9.85 -8.08 -8.42
CA THR A 105 -9.72 -9.53 -8.22
C THR A 105 -9.47 -9.80 -6.75
N HIS A 106 -10.27 -10.69 -6.16
CA HIS A 106 -10.05 -11.14 -4.79
C HIS A 106 -9.13 -12.36 -4.80
N ILE A 107 -8.17 -12.40 -3.88
CA ILE A 107 -7.17 -13.45 -3.72
C ILE A 107 -7.09 -13.89 -2.25
N ASP A 108 -6.50 -15.04 -1.98
CA ASP A 108 -6.35 -15.61 -0.64
C ASP A 108 -4.97 -16.21 -0.36
N ASP A 109 -4.00 -15.92 -1.21
CA ASP A 109 -2.64 -16.49 -1.20
C ASP A 109 -1.56 -15.51 -0.72
N GLY A 110 -1.94 -14.30 -0.29
CA GLY A 110 -0.98 -13.24 0.05
C GLY A 110 -0.30 -12.62 -1.17
N GLY A 111 -0.77 -12.94 -2.39
CA GLY A 111 -0.14 -12.64 -3.68
C GLY A 111 -0.20 -11.18 -4.12
N ILE A 112 -0.33 -10.23 -3.18
CA ILE A 112 -0.18 -8.80 -3.45
C ILE A 112 1.26 -8.46 -3.84
N THR A 113 2.24 -9.22 -3.35
CA THR A 113 3.67 -9.06 -3.63
C THR A 113 4.39 -10.41 -3.68
N GLY A 114 5.68 -10.38 -4.00
CA GLY A 114 6.52 -11.57 -4.02
C GLY A 114 6.21 -12.52 -5.20
N PRO A 115 6.66 -13.79 -5.13
CA PRO A 115 6.50 -14.74 -6.21
C PRO A 115 5.04 -15.01 -6.61
N ALA A 116 4.12 -15.11 -5.63
CA ALA A 116 2.70 -15.39 -5.86
C ALA A 116 2.03 -14.30 -6.71
N PHE A 117 2.46 -13.04 -6.61
CA PHE A 117 2.00 -11.96 -7.49
C PHE A 117 2.18 -12.29 -8.97
N PHE A 118 3.27 -12.96 -9.35
CA PHE A 118 3.53 -13.31 -10.75
C PHE A 118 2.57 -14.37 -11.28
N GLU A 119 1.99 -15.20 -10.42
CA GLU A 119 0.97 -16.18 -10.83
C GLU A 119 -0.32 -15.46 -11.27
N HIS A 120 -0.60 -14.26 -10.72
CA HIS A 120 -1.75 -13.43 -11.08
C HIS A 120 -1.56 -12.58 -12.34
N VAL A 121 -0.32 -12.33 -12.77
CA VAL A 121 -0.02 -11.42 -13.91
C VAL A 121 0.61 -12.10 -15.13
N ALA A 122 1.01 -13.38 -15.03
CA ALA A 122 1.66 -14.12 -16.11
C ALA A 122 0.68 -14.83 -17.07
N ALA A 123 -0.63 -14.66 -16.90
CA ALA A 123 -1.68 -15.27 -17.72
C ALA A 123 -2.00 -14.49 -19.00
#